data_AF-A0A6A7LER0-F1
#
_entry.id   AF-A0A6A7LER0-F1
#
_cell.length_a   1.000
_cell.length_b   1.000
_cell.length_c   1.000
_cell.angle_alpha   90.00
_cell.angle_beta   90.00
_cell.angle_gamma   90.00
#
_symmetry.space_group_name_H-M   'P 1'
#
loop_
_entity.id
_entity.type
_entity.pdbx_description
1 polymer ?
#
loop_
_entity_poly.entity_id
_entity_poly.type
_entity_poly.pdbx_seq_one_letter_code
_entity_poly.pdbx_strand_id
1 'polypeptide(L)'
;MNKKMDIPEKERAIVLQGGGSLGAYEAGAYRALYETLSEKDLKEGRKGRSTFDIVAGTSIGAINAAVLVSYVVENQTYEGAAERLVDFWNYLSKDSMVETNPFFKPW
;
A
#
# COMPACT_ATOMS: atom_id res chain seq x y z
N MET A 1 -9.68 -1.93 -41.05
CA MET A 1 -8.80 -2.65 -40.11
C MET A 1 -9.49 -2.65 -38.74
N ASN A 2 -10.00 -3.80 -38.29
CA ASN A 2 -10.54 -3.91 -36.92
C ASN A 2 -9.36 -4.02 -35.96
N LYS A 3 -9.13 -2.97 -35.17
CA LYS A 3 -8.19 -3.00 -34.05
C LYS A 3 -8.78 -3.97 -33.02
N LYS A 4 -8.23 -5.19 -32.91
CA LYS A 4 -8.55 -6.08 -31.79
C LYS A 4 -8.25 -5.29 -30.51
N MET A 5 -9.29 -4.99 -29.74
CA MET A 5 -9.10 -4.42 -28.41
C MET A 5 -8.51 -5.55 -27.56
N ASP A 6 -7.27 -5.36 -27.11
CA ASP A 6 -6.59 -6.26 -26.19
C ASP A 6 -7.11 -5.93 -24.79
N ILE A 7 -8.21 -6.57 -24.41
CA ILE A 7 -8.84 -6.38 -23.10
C ILE A 7 -8.21 -7.42 -22.16
N PRO A 8 -7.56 -7.01 -21.07
CA PRO A 8 -7.00 -7.93 -20.09
C PRO A 8 -8.09 -8.83 -19.49
N GLU A 9 -7.77 -10.11 -19.29
CA GLU A 9 -8.76 -11.10 -18.87
C GLU A 9 -9.25 -10.87 -17.43
N LYS A 10 -8.35 -10.49 -16.51
CA LYS A 10 -8.64 -10.12 -15.10
C LYS A 10 -7.61 -9.14 -14.55
N GLU A 11 -8.08 -8.01 -14.04
CA GLU A 11 -7.25 -7.02 -13.35
C GLU A 11 -7.62 -6.94 -11.86
N ARG A 12 -6.61 -6.77 -10.99
CA ARG A 12 -6.80 -6.50 -9.57
C ARG A 12 -6.56 -5.01 -9.29
N ALA A 13 -7.60 -4.34 -8.81
CA ALA A 13 -7.51 -2.95 -8.36
C ALA A 13 -7.47 -2.83 -6.83
N ILE A 14 -6.72 -1.86 -6.33
CA ILE A 14 -6.82 -1.37 -4.95
C ILE A 14 -7.21 0.11 -4.96
N VAL A 15 -8.17 0.47 -4.10
CA VAL A 15 -8.68 1.84 -3.98
C VAL A 15 -8.52 2.29 -2.53
N LEU A 16 -7.70 3.31 -2.31
CA LEU A 16 -7.35 3.85 -0.99
C LEU A 16 -8.16 5.11 -0.71
N GLN A 17 -8.79 5.17 0.46
CA GLN A 17 -9.75 6.23 0.75
C GLN A 17 -9.05 7.49 1.26
N GLY A 18 -9.73 8.63 1.15
CA GLY A 18 -9.37 9.81 1.93
C GLY A 18 -9.70 9.63 3.42
N GLY A 19 -8.98 10.35 4.28
CA GLY A 19 -9.19 10.27 5.73
C GLY A 19 -8.13 10.94 6.62
N GLY A 20 -7.23 11.76 6.04
CA GLY A 20 -6.16 12.40 6.80
C GLY A 20 -5.22 11.39 7.44
N SER A 21 -4.96 11.50 8.75
CA SER A 21 -4.05 10.59 9.47
C SER A 21 -4.52 9.14 9.53
N LEU A 22 -5.79 8.84 9.21
CA LEU A 22 -6.27 7.46 9.10
C LEU A 22 -5.55 6.66 8.00
N GLY A 23 -4.84 7.33 7.08
CA GLY A 23 -3.98 6.65 6.11
C GLY A 23 -2.85 5.83 6.75
N ALA A 24 -2.47 6.09 8.01
CA ALA A 24 -1.52 5.26 8.75
C ALA A 24 -2.09 3.86 9.04
N TYR A 25 -3.38 3.79 9.34
CA TYR A 25 -4.08 2.51 9.47
C TYR A 25 -4.12 1.75 8.14
N GLU A 26 -4.35 2.47 7.03
CA GLU A 26 -4.32 1.86 5.69
C GLU A 26 -2.97 1.21 5.37
N ALA A 27 -1.85 1.73 5.89
CA ALA A 27 -0.54 1.11 5.69
C ALA A 27 -0.46 -0.30 6.28
N GLY A 28 -0.98 -0.49 7.49
CA GLY A 28 -1.09 -1.81 8.12
C GLY A 28 -2.09 -2.73 7.42
N ALA A 29 -3.25 -2.18 7.04
CA ALA A 29 -4.26 -2.94 6.30
C ALA A 29 -3.74 -3.41 4.92
N TYR A 30 -3.02 -2.53 4.22
CA TYR A 30 -2.35 -2.84 2.96
C TYR A 30 -1.33 -3.98 3.12
N ARG A 31 -0.50 -3.93 4.18
CA ARG A 31 0.48 -4.98 4.46
C ARG A 31 -0.15 -6.36 4.58
N ALA A 32 -1.16 -6.48 5.45
CA ALA A 32 -1.86 -7.75 5.66
C ALA A 32 -2.55 -8.26 4.37
N LEU A 33 -3.12 -7.33 3.59
CA LEU A 33 -3.72 -7.64 2.30
C LEU A 33 -2.67 -8.15 1.29
N TYR A 34 -1.53 -7.46 1.17
CA TYR A 34 -0.44 -7.83 0.28
C TYR A 34 0.10 -9.23 0.61
N GLU A 35 0.38 -9.51 1.89
CA GLU A 35 0.87 -10.82 2.35
C GLU A 35 -0.13 -11.93 1.97
N THR A 36 -1.42 -11.74 2.28
CA THR A 36 -2.48 -12.70 1.95
C THR A 36 -2.62 -12.94 0.45
N LEU A 37 -2.58 -11.88 -0.36
CA LEU A 37 -2.70 -11.99 -1.82
C LEU A 37 -1.46 -12.65 -2.45
N SER A 38 -0.28 -12.36 -1.93
CA SER A 38 0.98 -12.94 -2.39
C SER A 38 1.00 -14.45 -2.13
N GLU A 39 0.60 -14.89 -0.93
CA GLU A 39 0.45 -16.31 -0.62
C GLU A 39 -0.55 -17.01 -1.53
N LYS A 40 -1.70 -16.37 -1.78
CA LYS A 40 -2.72 -16.91 -2.68
C LYS A 40 -2.19 -17.05 -4.10
N ASP A 41 -1.46 -16.05 -4.59
CA ASP A 41 -0.90 -16.06 -5.94
C ASP A 41 0.18 -17.14 -6.10
N LEU A 42 0.98 -17.38 -5.06
CA LEU A 42 1.92 -18.51 -5.02
C LEU A 42 1.19 -19.87 -5.08
N LYS A 43 0.14 -20.06 -4.26
CA LYS A 43 -0.64 -21.32 -4.22
C LYS A 43 -1.33 -21.63 -5.56
N GLU A 44 -1.73 -20.60 -6.29
CA GLU A 44 -2.39 -20.72 -7.60
C GLU A 44 -1.40 -20.75 -8.78
N GLY A 45 -0.09 -20.81 -8.53
CA GLY A 45 0.93 -20.88 -9.59
C GLY A 45 1.10 -19.58 -10.38
N ARG A 46 0.60 -18.45 -9.85
CA ARG A 46 0.64 -17.13 -10.47
C ARG A 46 1.86 -16.31 -10.07
N LYS A 47 2.99 -16.97 -9.81
CA LYS A 47 4.23 -16.33 -9.36
C LYS A 47 4.73 -15.33 -10.42
N GLY A 48 5.17 -14.15 -9.97
CA GLY A 48 5.75 -13.12 -10.84
C GLY A 48 4.73 -12.22 -11.53
N ARG A 49 3.43 -12.40 -11.28
CA ARG A 49 2.45 -11.39 -11.70
C ARG A 49 2.48 -10.17 -10.79
N SER A 50 2.05 -9.03 -11.32
CA SER A 50 1.79 -7.84 -10.51
C SER A 50 0.71 -8.14 -9.46
N THR A 51 0.92 -7.71 -8.21
CA THR A 51 -0.10 -7.88 -7.17
C THR A 51 -1.33 -7.05 -7.50
N PHE A 52 -1.15 -5.80 -7.94
CA PHE A 52 -2.23 -4.92 -8.38
C PHE A 52 -1.90 -4.36 -9.76
N ASP A 53 -2.90 -4.34 -10.63
CA ASP A 53 -2.78 -3.77 -11.98
C ASP A 53 -3.23 -2.29 -11.97
N ILE A 54 -4.12 -1.94 -11.03
CA ILE A 54 -4.64 -0.60 -10.85
C ILE A 54 -4.49 -0.20 -9.38
N VAL A 55 -3.92 0.98 -9.15
CA VAL A 55 -3.85 1.61 -7.83
C VAL A 55 -4.51 2.98 -7.94
N ALA A 56 -5.54 3.20 -7.13
CA ALA A 56 -6.25 4.47 -7.06
C ALA A 56 -6.31 4.97 -5.63
N GLY A 57 -6.37 6.29 -5.45
CA GLY A 57 -6.54 6.86 -4.13
C GLY A 57 -7.04 8.29 -4.17
N THR A 58 -7.67 8.73 -3.07
CA THR A 58 -8.14 10.12 -2.88
C THR A 58 -7.50 10.73 -1.64
N SER A 59 -7.06 11.99 -1.72
CA SER A 59 -6.43 12.70 -0.58
C SER A 59 -5.25 11.90 -0.01
N ILE A 60 -5.25 11.52 1.26
CA ILE A 60 -4.20 10.68 1.85
C ILE A 60 -4.07 9.32 1.14
N GLY A 61 -5.18 8.73 0.70
CA GLY A 61 -5.16 7.51 -0.09
C GLY A 61 -4.40 7.70 -1.41
N ALA A 62 -4.43 8.91 -2.01
CA ALA A 62 -3.64 9.22 -3.20
C ALA A 62 -2.14 9.28 -2.88
N ILE A 63 -1.77 9.78 -1.70
CA ILE A 63 -0.38 9.79 -1.23
C ILE A 63 0.09 8.35 -0.97
N ASN A 64 -0.70 7.55 -0.26
CA ASN A 64 -0.39 6.13 -0.04
C ASN A 64 -0.22 5.39 -1.39
N ALA A 65 -1.13 5.63 -2.35
CA ALA A 65 -1.04 5.07 -3.70
C ALA A 65 0.26 5.48 -4.41
N ALA A 66 0.64 6.75 -4.33
CA ALA A 66 1.87 7.25 -4.94
C ALA A 66 3.12 6.61 -4.32
N VAL A 67 3.18 6.47 -2.98
CA VAL A 67 4.29 5.82 -2.28
C VAL A 67 4.44 4.37 -2.72
N LEU A 68 3.33 3.62 -2.77
CA LEU A 68 3.32 2.22 -3.21
C LEU A 68 3.79 2.09 -4.65
N VAL A 69 3.20 2.85 -5.58
CA VAL A 69 3.53 2.77 -7.00
C VAL A 69 4.97 3.23 -7.27
N SER A 70 5.47 4.26 -6.59
CA SER A 70 6.87 4.69 -6.72
C SER A 70 7.81 3.55 -6.39
N TYR A 71 7.55 2.84 -5.28
CA TYR A 71 8.34 1.68 -4.91
C TYR A 71 8.34 0.60 -5.99
N VAL A 72 7.17 0.27 -6.56
CA VAL A 72 7.05 -0.74 -7.60
C VAL A 72 7.76 -0.31 -8.89
N VAL A 73 7.66 0.95 -9.28
CA VAL A 73 8.37 1.47 -10.45
C VAL A 73 9.89 1.38 -10.25
N GLU A 74 10.38 1.71 -9.06
CA GLU A 74 11.81 1.64 -8.70
C GLU A 74 12.34 0.19 -8.66
N ASN A 75 11.58 -0.74 -8.10
CA ASN A 75 12.07 -2.08 -7.74
C ASN A 75 11.49 -3.21 -8.61
N GLN A 76 10.51 -2.90 -9.47
CA GLN A 76 9.78 -3.87 -10.30
C GLN A 76 9.07 -4.97 -9.49
N THR A 77 8.76 -4.69 -8.21
CA THR A 77 8.08 -5.61 -7.30
C THR A 77 7.27 -4.85 -6.24
N TYR A 78 6.22 -5.48 -5.73
CA TYR A 78 5.47 -5.01 -4.55
C TYR A 78 6.10 -5.48 -3.23
N GLU A 79 7.04 -6.42 -3.27
CA GLU A 79 7.76 -6.91 -2.09
C GLU A 79 8.64 -5.80 -1.53
N GLY A 80 8.36 -5.35 -0.30
CA GLY A 80 9.00 -4.17 0.30
C GLY A 80 8.16 -2.87 0.20
N ALA A 81 7.09 -2.85 -0.60
CA ALA A 81 6.26 -1.65 -0.75
C ALA A 81 5.48 -1.33 0.53
N ALA A 82 5.08 -2.36 1.30
CA ALA A 82 4.40 -2.18 2.58
C ALA A 82 5.31 -1.52 3.61
N GLU A 83 6.57 -1.97 3.67
CA GLU A 83 7.62 -1.43 4.52
C GLU A 83 7.88 0.03 4.18
N ARG A 84 8.05 0.35 2.89
CA ARG A 84 8.19 1.75 2.41
C ARG A 84 7.04 2.63 2.88
N LEU A 85 5.81 2.12 2.82
CA LEU A 85 4.63 2.88 3.23
C LEU A 85 4.60 3.08 4.75
N VAL A 86 4.96 2.06 5.54
CA VAL A 86 5.07 2.17 7.00
C VAL A 86 6.16 3.17 7.39
N ASP A 87 7.32 3.12 6.73
CA ASP A 87 8.43 4.06 6.97
C ASP A 87 8.04 5.50 6.68
N PHE A 88 7.28 5.73 5.60
CA PHE A 88 6.71 7.04 5.29
C PHE A 88 5.83 7.57 6.44
N TRP A 89 4.97 6.73 7.01
CA TRP A 89 4.11 7.12 8.12
C TRP A 89 4.88 7.33 9.43
N ASN A 90 5.88 6.50 9.72
CA ASN A 90 6.78 6.69 10.85
C ASN A 90 7.54 8.01 10.73
N TYR A 91 8.01 8.36 9.54
CA TYR A 91 8.68 9.63 9.28
C TYR A 91 7.76 10.85 9.47
N LEU A 92 6.49 10.75 9.04
CA LEU A 92 5.51 11.83 9.21
C LEU A 92 4.99 11.96 10.64
N SER A 93 4.99 10.87 11.40
CA SER A 93 4.53 10.89 12.77
C SER A 93 5.41 11.82 13.62
N LYS A 94 4.75 12.63 14.45
CA LYS A 94 5.42 13.39 15.50
C LYS A 94 5.07 12.75 16.82
N ASP A 95 6.03 12.71 17.73
CA ASP A 95 5.76 12.31 19.11
C ASP A 95 4.65 13.21 19.66
N SER A 96 3.66 12.57 20.29
CA SER A 96 2.62 13.30 20.98
C SER A 96 3.20 14.05 22.18
N MET A 97 2.53 15.12 22.60
CA MET A 97 2.87 15.81 23.85
C MET A 97 2.82 14.87 25.07
N VAL A 98 2.08 13.78 24.97
CA VAL A 98 1.96 12.74 26.01
C VAL A 98 3.21 11.86 26.02
N GLU A 99 3.67 11.40 24.86
CA GLU A 99 4.90 10.58 24.73
C GLU A 99 6.16 11.35 25.10
N THR A 100 6.16 12.67 24.90
CA THR A 100 7.29 13.54 25.26
C THR A 100 7.25 14.05 26.71
N ASN A 101 6.17 13.76 27.47
CA ASN A 101 6.05 14.21 28.85
C ASN A 101 6.80 13.28 29.81
N PRO A 102 7.91 13.73 30.46
CA PRO A 102 8.68 12.89 31.38
C PRO A 102 7.92 12.48 32.65
N PHE A 103 6.76 13.11 32.91
CA PHE A 103 5.87 12.80 34.03
C PHE A 103 4.69 11.90 33.63
N PHE A 104 4.50 11.60 32.34
CA PHE A 104 3.51 10.63 31.89
C PHE A 104 4.15 9.24 31.87
N LYS A 105 3.60 8.32 32.67
CA LYS A 105 3.95 6.90 32.60
C LYS A 105 2.75 6.14 32.04
N PRO A 106 2.89 5.39 30.94
CA PRO A 106 1.88 4.40 30.60
C PRO A 106 1.77 3.42 31.78
N TRP A 107 0.53 3.08 32.13
CA TRP A 107 0.19 2.18 33.24
C TRP A 107 0.75 0.78 33.06
#